data_AF-A0A0G0BPE8-F1
#
_entry.id   AF-A0A0G0BPE8-F1
#
_cell.length_a   1.000
_cell.length_b   1.000
_cell.length_c   1.000
_cell.angle_alpha   90.00
_cell.angle_beta   90.00
_cell.angle_gamma   90.00
#
_symmetry.space_group_name_H-M   'P 1'
#
loop_
_entity.id
_entity.type
_entity.pdbx_description
1 polymer ?
#
loop_
_entity_poly.entity_id
_entity_poly.type
_entity_poly.pdbx_seq_one_letter_code
_entity_poly.pdbx_strand_id
1 'polypeptide(L)'
;MKKEKIKKENIENMFNSIVDIDKPEDKKMQNIQDELECCTGTKKKIFFAVILLIFFSSFFGALFGFLSGGLTAKYFNKKEEIKGIKSETISISDKESSVVNAVEKANVSVVSIIVSKDVPKFRSFFDDPFGFRPFFSPFDDNSSNSGSTEKMEIGGGSGFIVSMDGIVVTNKHVVSDENAEYTVITSDSQEHKATIIARHPTMDIALLKIEGNNFSAIDLGDSDNLKVGQSVIAIGNPLGEFSNSVSLGIISGLKRDIVAGSGMGDSEKLMGIIQTDAAINPGNSGGPLLDINGDVIGVNVAVAQGAENIGFALPVNVVKKTLDQINENGKISVPFIGVRYAIINGEIQKENNLPFDYGALVVRGEKITDLAVTPASPADKAGIVENDIILEIAEEKITEKKTLSDLVSQHEVGENIAVKFWHKGEIKEVQIKLEERK
;
A
#
# COMPACT_ATOMS: atom_id res chain seq x y z
N MET A 1 30.88 31.43 79.10
CA MET A 1 30.33 31.20 77.75
C MET A 1 31.01 32.21 76.84
N LYS A 2 32.06 31.86 76.10
CA LYS A 2 32.03 31.14 74.81
C LYS A 2 31.06 31.83 73.82
N LYS A 3 31.66 32.28 72.73
CA LYS A 3 31.14 32.93 71.51
C LYS A 3 31.20 34.46 71.52
N GLU A 4 31.84 34.95 70.45
CA GLU A 4 32.04 36.35 70.03
C GLU A 4 33.20 37.13 70.66
N LYS A 5 34.43 36.71 70.35
CA LYS A 5 35.61 37.59 70.25
C LYS A 5 36.74 36.86 69.48
N ILE A 6 37.56 37.67 68.78
CA ILE A 6 38.78 37.34 68.00
C ILE A 6 38.48 37.16 66.51
N LYS A 7 39.01 37.93 65.55
CA LYS A 7 39.88 39.14 65.45
C LYS A 7 39.95 39.36 63.92
N LYS A 8 39.84 40.53 63.28
CA LYS A 8 40.64 41.76 63.47
C LYS A 8 42.12 41.47 63.78
N GLU A 9 42.74 40.73 62.87
CA GLU A 9 44.17 40.52 62.60
C GLU A 9 44.16 40.06 61.13
N ASN A 10 44.56 40.80 60.10
CA ASN A 10 45.96 41.05 59.74
C ASN A 10 46.03 41.91 58.45
N ILE A 11 45.32 43.05 58.41
CA ILE A 11 45.42 43.99 57.27
C ILE A 11 46.62 44.96 57.43
N GLU A 12 47.36 44.89 58.53
CA GLU A 12 48.44 45.85 58.85
C GLU A 12 49.84 45.22 58.96
N ASN A 13 50.13 44.12 58.26
CA ASN A 13 51.47 43.49 58.27
C ASN A 13 52.08 43.22 56.88
N MET A 14 51.70 43.99 55.85
CA MET A 14 52.39 43.95 54.54
C MET A 14 52.98 45.31 54.13
N PHE A 15 53.26 46.18 55.11
CA PHE A 15 54.09 47.37 54.92
C PHE A 15 55.28 47.33 55.88
N ASN A 16 56.48 47.34 55.30
CA ASN A 16 57.83 47.52 55.87
C ASN A 16 58.70 46.26 56.04
N SER A 17 59.95 46.40 55.57
CA SER A 17 61.11 45.48 55.63
C SER A 17 61.26 44.62 54.37
N ILE A 18 62.09 44.88 53.35
CA ILE A 18 63.44 45.47 53.22
C ILE A 18 63.57 45.86 51.72
N VAL A 19 63.74 47.13 51.32
CA VAL A 19 64.97 47.96 51.23
C VAL A 19 66.06 47.40 50.29
N ASP A 20 66.14 48.07 49.13
CA ASP A 20 67.29 48.38 48.25
C ASP A 20 68.69 47.87 48.62
N ILE A 21 69.36 47.21 47.66
CA ILE A 21 70.80 47.42 47.30
C ILE A 21 71.04 47.11 45.79
N ASP A 22 71.34 48.17 45.03
CA ASP A 22 72.26 48.38 43.88
C ASP A 22 72.30 47.49 42.60
N LYS A 23 71.89 48.13 41.47
CA LYS A 23 72.52 48.31 40.12
C LYS A 23 72.87 47.12 39.18
N PRO A 24 72.89 47.31 37.82
CA PRO A 24 72.70 48.54 37.04
C PRO A 24 71.66 48.46 35.87
N GLU A 25 70.79 49.47 35.80
CA GLU A 25 70.35 50.12 34.55
C GLU A 25 71.60 50.72 33.87
N ASP A 26 71.90 50.47 32.59
CA ASP A 26 71.79 51.54 31.58
C ASP A 26 71.90 51.01 30.14
N LYS A 27 72.01 49.68 29.93
CA LYS A 27 72.18 49.08 28.59
C LYS A 27 70.90 48.58 27.92
N LYS A 28 69.77 48.60 28.62
CA LYS A 28 68.50 48.01 28.15
C LYS A 28 67.50 48.99 27.55
N MET A 29 67.67 50.31 27.73
CA MET A 29 66.72 51.30 27.19
C MET A 29 67.08 51.84 25.79
N GLN A 30 68.36 51.77 25.39
CA GLN A 30 68.75 52.16 24.02
C GLN A 30 68.30 51.12 22.97
N ASN A 31 68.34 49.83 23.29
CA ASN A 31 67.98 48.75 22.36
C ASN A 31 66.45 48.60 22.13
N ILE A 32 65.61 49.15 23.00
CA ILE A 32 64.15 49.01 22.89
C ILE A 32 63.54 50.14 22.05
N GLN A 33 64.15 51.33 22.02
CA GLN A 33 63.71 52.42 21.13
C GLN A 33 64.06 52.15 19.66
N ASP A 34 65.19 51.51 19.36
CA ASP A 34 65.57 51.17 17.97
C ASP A 34 64.78 49.97 17.40
N GLU A 35 64.29 49.03 18.24
CA GLU A 35 63.44 47.91 17.81
C GLU A 35 61.96 48.30 17.58
N LEU A 36 61.48 49.39 18.19
CA LEU A 36 60.09 49.85 18.05
C LEU A 36 59.86 50.75 16.83
N GLU A 37 60.89 51.42 16.29
CA GLU A 37 60.77 52.18 15.02
C GLU A 37 60.88 51.31 13.76
N CYS A 38 61.54 50.14 13.83
CA CYS A 38 61.69 49.23 12.68
C CYS A 38 60.38 48.48 12.31
N CYS A 39 59.46 48.34 13.26
CA CYS A 39 58.26 47.49 13.10
C CYS A 39 56.97 48.21 12.69
N THR A 40 56.98 49.54 12.53
CA THR A 40 55.77 50.30 12.12
C THR A 40 55.64 50.43 10.59
N GLY A 41 56.76 50.50 9.86
CA GLY A 41 56.76 50.59 8.39
C GLY A 41 56.33 49.30 7.69
N THR A 42 56.83 48.15 8.17
CA THR A 42 56.60 46.84 7.54
C THR A 42 55.17 46.34 7.74
N LYS A 43 54.58 46.54 8.93
CA LYS A 43 53.18 46.19 9.20
C LYS A 43 52.19 47.05 8.39
N LYS A 44 52.50 48.34 8.19
CA LYS A 44 51.68 49.24 7.37
C LYS A 44 51.74 48.88 5.88
N LYS A 45 52.91 48.46 5.38
CA LYS A 45 53.09 47.94 4.01
C LYS A 45 52.35 46.63 3.79
N ILE A 46 52.40 45.69 4.74
CA ILE A 46 51.66 44.42 4.66
C ILE A 46 50.14 44.68 4.70
N PHE A 47 49.67 45.56 5.58
CA PHE A 47 48.26 45.93 5.67
C PHE A 47 47.74 46.55 4.35
N PHE A 48 48.50 47.48 3.76
CA PHE A 48 48.16 48.06 2.45
C PHE A 48 48.22 47.02 1.32
N ALA A 49 49.19 46.09 1.34
CA ALA A 49 49.29 45.03 0.35
C ALA A 49 48.08 44.08 0.39
N VAL A 50 47.59 43.74 1.58
CA VAL A 50 46.38 42.91 1.77
C VAL A 50 45.14 43.63 1.27
N ILE A 51 44.98 44.93 1.58
CA ILE A 51 43.85 45.72 1.06
C ILE A 51 43.91 45.81 -0.47
N LEU A 52 45.08 46.02 -1.04
CA LEU A 52 45.27 46.04 -2.51
C LEU A 52 44.90 44.70 -3.14
N LEU A 53 45.25 43.58 -2.52
CA LEU A 53 44.90 42.23 -2.97
C LEU A 53 43.38 41.99 -2.96
N ILE A 54 42.69 42.42 -1.89
CA ILE A 54 41.23 42.30 -1.78
C ILE A 54 40.54 43.21 -2.81
N PHE A 55 41.08 44.40 -3.04
CA PHE A 55 40.55 45.32 -4.03
C PHE A 55 40.76 44.80 -5.45
N PHE A 56 41.94 44.25 -5.76
CA PHE A 56 42.23 43.62 -7.05
C PHE A 56 41.38 42.38 -7.28
N SER A 57 41.19 41.50 -6.29
CA SER A 57 40.35 40.30 -6.46
C SER A 57 38.89 40.66 -6.69
N SER A 58 38.36 41.66 -5.99
CA SER A 58 36.99 42.14 -6.16
C SER A 58 36.79 42.84 -7.51
N PHE A 59 37.76 43.67 -7.92
CA PHE A 59 37.71 44.38 -9.20
C PHE A 59 37.83 43.43 -10.39
N PHE A 60 38.78 42.48 -10.35
CA PHE A 60 38.92 41.47 -11.40
C PHE A 60 37.76 40.47 -11.40
N GLY A 61 37.22 40.10 -10.24
CA GLY A 61 36.02 39.26 -10.16
C GLY A 61 34.80 39.92 -10.81
N ALA A 62 34.55 41.21 -10.53
CA ALA A 62 33.48 41.97 -11.16
C ALA A 62 33.70 42.17 -12.66
N LEU A 63 34.94 42.47 -13.07
CA LEU A 63 35.30 42.65 -14.48
C LEU A 63 35.15 41.34 -15.26
N PHE A 64 35.60 40.21 -14.69
CA PHE A 64 35.45 38.88 -15.31
C PHE A 64 33.97 38.44 -15.31
N GLY A 65 33.20 38.76 -14.27
CA GLY A 65 31.75 38.53 -14.23
C GLY A 65 31.00 39.33 -15.29
N PHE A 66 31.37 40.60 -15.51
CA PHE A 66 30.78 41.46 -16.54
C PHE A 66 31.18 41.03 -17.96
N LEU A 67 32.46 40.71 -18.20
CA LEU A 67 32.93 40.22 -19.50
C LEU A 67 32.38 38.83 -19.83
N SER A 68 32.34 37.91 -18.87
CA SER A 68 31.73 36.59 -19.05
C SER A 68 30.22 36.74 -19.26
N GLY A 69 29.51 37.52 -18.45
CA GLY A 69 28.08 37.81 -18.64
C GLY A 69 27.78 38.40 -20.02
N GLY A 70 28.60 39.34 -20.51
CA GLY A 70 28.45 39.93 -21.84
C GLY A 70 28.76 38.95 -22.99
N LEU A 71 29.80 38.12 -22.86
CA LEU A 71 30.12 37.07 -23.84
C LEU A 71 29.05 35.98 -23.87
N THR A 72 28.58 35.54 -22.70
CA THR A 72 27.54 34.51 -22.58
C THR A 72 26.21 35.02 -23.13
N ALA A 73 25.83 36.27 -22.80
CA ALA A 73 24.63 36.90 -23.35
C ALA A 73 24.69 37.08 -24.88
N LYS A 74 25.89 37.33 -25.45
CA LYS A 74 26.09 37.45 -26.90
C LYS A 74 26.14 36.08 -27.60
N TYR A 75 26.55 35.02 -26.90
CA TYR A 75 26.47 33.64 -27.37
C TYR A 75 25.02 33.10 -27.30
N PHE A 76 24.26 33.42 -26.24
CA PHE A 76 22.85 33.03 -26.11
C PHE A 76 21.89 33.86 -26.98
N ASN A 77 22.23 35.11 -27.34
CA ASN A 77 21.44 35.92 -28.28
C ASN A 77 21.71 35.61 -29.76
N LYS A 78 22.64 34.71 -30.09
CA LYS A 78 22.75 34.18 -31.45
C LYS A 78 21.66 33.12 -31.65
N LYS A 79 20.43 33.61 -31.85
CA LYS A 79 19.29 32.83 -32.31
C LYS A 79 19.57 32.40 -33.76
N GLU A 80 20.32 31.32 -33.94
CA GLU A 80 20.22 30.54 -35.17
C GLU A 80 18.79 29.99 -35.22
N GLU A 81 18.05 30.40 -36.25
CA GLU A 81 16.81 29.77 -36.66
C GLU A 81 17.09 28.30 -37.01
N ILE A 82 17.05 27.43 -36.01
CA ILE A 82 16.88 25.99 -36.23
C ILE A 82 15.39 25.79 -36.56
N LYS A 83 15.03 26.00 -37.83
CA LYS A 83 13.80 25.43 -38.38
C LYS A 83 13.96 23.91 -38.36
N GLY A 84 13.27 23.25 -37.45
CA GLY A 84 13.07 21.80 -37.54
C GLY A 84 13.44 20.95 -36.33
N ILE A 85 13.32 21.45 -35.10
CA ILE A 85 13.19 20.57 -33.93
C ILE A 85 11.77 20.74 -33.39
N LYS A 86 10.89 19.79 -33.72
CA LYS A 86 9.71 19.51 -32.90
C LYS A 86 10.25 19.13 -31.53
N SER A 87 10.25 20.09 -30.61
CA SER A 87 10.48 19.82 -29.20
C SER A 87 9.39 18.86 -28.74
N GLU A 88 9.79 17.67 -28.30
CA GLU A 88 8.95 16.70 -27.58
C GLU A 88 8.57 17.27 -26.21
N THR A 89 7.85 18.39 -26.19
CA THR A 89 7.19 18.92 -24.99
C THR A 89 5.82 18.25 -24.79
N ILE A 90 5.49 17.23 -25.58
CA ILE A 90 4.15 16.62 -25.65
C ILE A 90 3.95 15.50 -24.59
N SER A 91 4.99 14.86 -24.04
CA SER A 91 4.79 13.62 -23.27
C SER A 91 4.36 13.77 -21.80
N ILE A 92 4.65 14.89 -21.13
CA ILE A 92 4.33 15.05 -19.69
C ILE A 92 2.90 15.59 -19.48
N SER A 93 2.48 16.56 -20.30
CA SER A 93 1.10 17.09 -20.29
C SER A 93 0.07 16.02 -20.63
N ASP A 94 0.40 15.09 -21.54
CA ASP A 94 -0.52 14.05 -21.99
C ASP A 94 -0.75 12.99 -20.91
N LYS A 95 0.27 12.63 -20.13
CA LYS A 95 0.14 11.66 -19.04
C LYS A 95 -0.64 12.23 -17.86
N GLU A 96 -0.33 13.46 -17.44
CA GLU A 96 -1.08 14.15 -16.39
C GLU A 96 -2.54 14.35 -16.80
N SER A 97 -2.79 14.77 -18.05
CA SER A 97 -4.14 14.86 -18.62
C SER A 97 -4.87 13.51 -18.61
N SER A 98 -4.19 12.41 -18.97
CA SER A 98 -4.80 11.08 -18.97
C SER A 98 -5.23 10.64 -17.57
N VAL A 99 -4.38 10.87 -16.55
CA VAL A 99 -4.72 10.56 -15.16
C VAL A 99 -5.91 11.39 -14.68
N VAL A 100 -5.92 12.70 -14.95
CA VAL A 100 -7.04 13.58 -14.59
C VAL A 100 -8.33 13.12 -15.26
N ASN A 101 -8.30 12.83 -16.56
CA ASN A 101 -9.47 12.38 -17.31
C ASN A 101 -9.99 11.02 -16.80
N ALA A 102 -9.09 10.09 -16.47
CA ALA A 102 -9.46 8.80 -15.90
C ALA A 102 -10.17 8.97 -14.54
N VAL A 103 -9.66 9.86 -13.69
CA VAL A 103 -10.26 10.19 -12.39
C VAL A 103 -11.62 10.87 -12.55
N GLU A 104 -11.73 11.87 -13.43
CA GLU A 104 -13.00 12.56 -13.69
C GLU A 104 -14.07 11.62 -14.23
N LYS A 105 -13.70 10.75 -15.19
CA LYS A 105 -14.58 9.71 -15.76
C LYS A 105 -15.07 8.75 -14.67
N ALA A 106 -14.18 8.28 -13.80
CA ALA A 106 -14.51 7.26 -12.81
C ALA A 106 -15.22 7.81 -11.57
N ASN A 107 -14.93 9.04 -11.15
CA ASN A 107 -15.40 9.61 -9.89
C ASN A 107 -16.92 9.62 -9.75
N VAL A 108 -17.65 9.77 -10.85
CA VAL A 108 -19.13 9.76 -10.86
C VAL A 108 -19.74 8.38 -10.58
N SER A 109 -18.93 7.33 -10.69
CA SER A 109 -19.35 5.94 -10.48
C SER A 109 -18.84 5.38 -9.15
N VAL A 110 -17.87 6.04 -8.51
CA VAL A 110 -17.34 5.63 -7.20
C VAL A 110 -18.28 6.10 -6.10
N VAL A 111 -18.56 5.22 -5.15
CA VAL A 111 -19.55 5.44 -4.10
C VAL A 111 -18.97 5.13 -2.71
N SER A 112 -19.55 5.75 -1.69
CA SER A 112 -19.36 5.36 -0.29
C SER A 112 -20.37 4.32 0.12
N ILE A 113 -19.98 3.41 1.00
CA ILE A 113 -20.87 2.43 1.62
C ILE A 113 -20.81 2.65 3.12
N ILE A 114 -21.95 2.99 3.71
CA ILE A 114 -22.12 3.15 5.15
C ILE A 114 -22.79 1.91 5.70
N VAL A 115 -22.26 1.41 6.81
CA VAL A 115 -22.80 0.26 7.56
C VAL A 115 -23.41 0.79 8.84
N SER A 116 -24.71 0.58 9.03
CA SER A 116 -25.43 1.01 10.24
C SER A 116 -26.08 -0.17 10.96
N LYS A 117 -26.13 -0.11 12.29
CA LYS A 117 -26.76 -1.14 13.11
C LYS A 117 -27.34 -0.56 14.40
N ASP A 118 -28.38 -1.19 14.92
CA ASP A 118 -28.88 -0.92 16.27
C ASP A 118 -27.92 -1.51 17.31
N VAL A 119 -27.28 -0.64 18.08
CA VAL A 119 -26.26 -0.97 19.07
C VAL A 119 -26.71 -0.53 20.47
N PRO A 120 -26.45 -1.31 21.54
CA PRO A 120 -26.83 -0.91 22.90
C PRO A 120 -26.25 0.47 23.28
N LYS A 121 -27.03 1.30 23.97
CA LYS A 121 -26.68 2.66 24.45
C LYS A 121 -25.57 2.69 25.51
N PHE A 122 -24.74 1.64 25.61
CA PHE A 122 -23.62 1.59 26.53
C PHE A 122 -22.31 1.91 25.80
N ARG A 123 -21.82 3.12 26.08
CA ARG A 123 -20.45 3.65 25.96
C ARG A 123 -19.85 3.82 24.55
N SER A 124 -19.25 5.00 24.40
CA SER A 124 -18.27 5.40 23.40
C SER A 124 -17.41 4.24 22.88
N PHE A 125 -17.87 3.63 21.80
CA PHE A 125 -17.11 2.71 20.95
C PHE A 125 -16.22 3.49 19.95
N PHE A 126 -15.98 4.78 20.23
CA PHE A 126 -15.26 5.70 19.35
C PHE A 126 -13.78 5.62 19.63
N ASP A 127 -13.12 4.73 18.89
CA ASP A 127 -11.73 4.90 18.46
C ASP A 127 -11.49 4.29 17.06
N ASP A 128 -12.54 3.94 16.31
CA ASP A 128 -12.41 3.51 14.91
C ASP A 128 -13.68 3.82 14.11
N PRO A 129 -13.74 4.97 13.41
CA PRO A 129 -14.89 5.37 12.60
C PRO A 129 -15.16 4.44 11.41
N PHE A 130 -14.34 3.42 11.18
CA PHE A 130 -14.48 2.52 10.05
C PHE A 130 -14.77 1.06 10.42
N GLY A 131 -14.82 0.70 11.71
CA GLY A 131 -15.11 -0.67 12.15
C GLY A 131 -14.05 -1.70 11.72
N PHE A 132 -12.86 -1.26 11.31
CA PHE A 132 -11.75 -2.13 10.89
C PHE A 132 -10.91 -2.63 12.07
N ARG A 133 -11.24 -2.33 13.31
CA ARG A 133 -10.52 -2.77 14.52
C ARG A 133 -10.20 -4.26 14.53
N PRO A 134 -11.13 -5.18 14.21
CA PRO A 134 -10.79 -6.58 14.07
C PRO A 134 -9.67 -6.80 13.04
N PHE A 135 -9.63 -6.04 11.94
CA PHE A 135 -8.63 -6.17 10.89
C PHE A 135 -7.27 -5.51 11.21
N PHE A 136 -7.18 -4.49 12.08
CA PHE A 136 -5.95 -3.71 12.31
C PHE A 136 -5.47 -3.54 13.77
N SER A 137 -6.21 -3.94 14.82
CA SER A 137 -5.68 -3.87 16.20
C SER A 137 -6.36 -4.83 17.21
N PRO A 138 -5.61 -5.63 18.00
CA PRO A 138 -6.16 -6.73 18.79
C PRO A 138 -6.26 -6.42 20.31
N PHE A 139 -6.98 -5.37 20.73
CA PHE A 139 -7.19 -5.12 22.17
C PHE A 139 -8.64 -4.83 22.58
N ASP A 140 -9.12 -5.78 23.38
CA ASP A 140 -9.99 -5.70 24.57
C ASP A 140 -11.48 -5.40 24.39
N ASP A 141 -12.33 -6.36 24.82
CA ASP A 141 -13.61 -5.99 25.40
C ASP A 141 -14.08 -6.99 26.47
N ASN A 142 -14.27 -6.47 27.67
CA ASN A 142 -14.94 -7.07 28.81
C ASN A 142 -15.85 -5.97 29.38
N SER A 143 -17.18 -6.08 29.22
CA SER A 143 -18.19 -5.91 30.29
C SER A 143 -19.58 -5.42 29.84
N SER A 144 -20.56 -6.26 30.17
CA SER A 144 -21.95 -6.06 30.65
C SER A 144 -22.96 -5.05 30.04
N ASN A 145 -24.18 -5.60 29.88
CA ASN A 145 -25.38 -5.11 29.17
C ASN A 145 -26.18 -3.99 29.84
N SER A 146 -26.70 -3.05 29.03
CA SER A 146 -27.90 -2.26 29.33
C SER A 146 -28.89 -2.29 28.15
N GLY A 147 -30.18 -2.51 28.42
CA GLY A 147 -31.20 -2.98 27.45
C GLY A 147 -31.90 -1.93 26.58
N SER A 148 -31.21 -0.90 26.12
CA SER A 148 -31.76 0.03 25.10
C SER A 148 -30.77 0.18 23.96
N THR A 149 -31.19 0.09 22.70
CA THR A 149 -30.35 0.27 21.51
C THR A 149 -30.58 1.62 20.82
N GLU A 150 -29.61 2.07 20.04
CA GLU A 150 -29.72 3.19 19.10
C GLU A 150 -29.03 2.84 17.77
N LYS A 151 -29.55 3.37 16.67
CA LYS A 151 -28.95 3.17 15.35
C LYS A 151 -27.68 4.01 15.25
N MET A 152 -26.54 3.37 15.07
CA MET A 152 -25.26 4.04 14.86
C MET A 152 -24.60 3.53 13.57
N GLU A 153 -23.78 4.39 12.98
CA GLU A 153 -22.80 3.99 11.96
C GLU A 153 -21.68 3.22 12.64
N ILE A 154 -21.44 2.00 12.17
CA ILE A 154 -20.49 1.05 12.77
C ILE A 154 -19.32 0.73 11.85
N GLY A 155 -19.33 1.23 10.62
CA GLY A 155 -18.25 1.07 9.67
C GLY A 155 -18.62 1.60 8.29
N GLY A 156 -17.68 1.46 7.36
CA GLY A 156 -17.88 1.87 5.99
C GLY A 156 -16.75 1.45 5.06
N GLY A 157 -16.98 1.66 3.78
CA GLY A 157 -16.01 1.36 2.73
C GLY A 157 -16.35 2.06 1.44
N SER A 158 -15.66 1.68 0.37
CA SER A 158 -15.94 2.17 -0.98
C SER A 158 -16.60 1.10 -1.83
N GLY A 159 -17.22 1.55 -2.91
CA GLY A 159 -17.64 0.71 -4.01
C GLY A 159 -17.62 1.46 -5.33
N PHE A 160 -18.05 0.80 -6.38
CA PHE A 160 -18.28 1.45 -7.67
C PHE A 160 -19.45 0.82 -8.41
N ILE A 161 -20.21 1.66 -9.12
CA ILE A 161 -21.39 1.28 -9.89
C ILE A 161 -20.95 0.69 -11.23
N VAL A 162 -21.41 -0.52 -11.54
CA VAL A 162 -21.06 -1.25 -12.78
C VAL A 162 -22.24 -1.41 -13.74
N SER A 163 -23.40 -0.84 -13.42
CA SER A 163 -24.59 -0.92 -14.27
C SER A 163 -25.52 0.27 -14.07
N MET A 164 -26.23 0.66 -15.14
CA MET A 164 -27.13 1.82 -15.12
C MET A 164 -28.35 1.64 -14.22
N ASP A 165 -28.69 0.40 -13.88
CA ASP A 165 -29.77 0.04 -12.97
C ASP A 165 -29.29 -0.08 -11.51
N GLY A 166 -28.02 0.12 -11.20
CA GLY A 166 -27.56 0.29 -9.81
C GLY A 166 -26.97 -0.96 -9.15
N ILE A 167 -26.28 -1.82 -9.91
CA ILE A 167 -25.37 -2.81 -9.32
C ILE A 167 -24.07 -2.13 -8.90
N VAL A 168 -23.69 -2.33 -7.65
CA VAL A 168 -22.46 -1.80 -7.03
C VAL A 168 -21.55 -2.96 -6.66
N VAL A 169 -20.25 -2.84 -6.94
CA VAL A 169 -19.21 -3.77 -6.51
C VAL A 169 -18.50 -3.20 -5.30
N THR A 170 -18.20 -4.06 -4.32
CA THR A 170 -17.36 -3.74 -3.15
C THR A 170 -16.67 -5.00 -2.63
N ASN A 171 -15.97 -4.92 -1.50
CA ASN A 171 -15.44 -6.10 -0.83
C ASN A 171 -16.48 -6.80 0.04
N LYS A 172 -16.34 -8.12 0.21
CA LYS A 172 -17.21 -8.91 1.09
C LYS A 172 -17.06 -8.49 2.55
N HIS A 173 -15.87 -8.14 3.00
CA HIS A 173 -15.63 -7.74 4.39
C HIS A 173 -16.37 -6.43 4.76
N VAL A 174 -16.51 -5.49 3.82
CA VAL A 174 -17.26 -4.23 4.01
C VAL A 174 -18.73 -4.53 4.33
N VAL A 175 -19.27 -5.62 3.75
CA VAL A 175 -20.67 -6.01 3.88
C VAL A 175 -20.83 -7.37 4.57
N SER A 176 -20.03 -7.63 5.60
CA SER A 176 -19.96 -8.94 6.27
C SER A 176 -21.08 -9.20 7.27
N ASP A 177 -21.58 -8.17 7.98
CA ASP A 177 -22.65 -8.32 8.98
C ASP A 177 -24.05 -8.43 8.36
N GLU A 178 -24.64 -9.62 8.38
CA GLU A 178 -25.97 -9.89 7.83
C GLU A 178 -27.11 -9.16 8.54
N ASN A 179 -26.86 -8.63 9.74
CA ASN A 179 -27.86 -7.91 10.54
C ASN A 179 -27.68 -6.39 10.48
N ALA A 180 -26.74 -5.90 9.67
CA ALA A 180 -26.55 -4.48 9.43
C ALA A 180 -27.41 -3.97 8.27
N GLU A 181 -27.70 -2.68 8.28
CA GLU A 181 -28.25 -1.96 7.15
C GLU A 181 -27.12 -1.30 6.37
N TYR A 182 -27.25 -1.33 5.04
CA TYR A 182 -26.26 -0.76 4.12
C TYR A 182 -26.87 0.40 3.34
N THR A 183 -26.18 1.52 3.35
CA THR A 183 -26.52 2.71 2.56
C THR A 183 -25.37 3.04 1.63
N VAL A 184 -25.66 3.25 0.36
CA VAL A 184 -24.72 3.72 -0.65
C VAL A 184 -24.90 5.20 -0.83
N ILE A 185 -23.81 5.97 -0.77
CA ILE A 185 -23.80 7.41 -1.07
C ILE A 185 -23.09 7.62 -2.40
N THR A 186 -23.81 8.16 -3.37
CA THR A 186 -23.28 8.48 -4.70
C THR A 186 -22.46 9.77 -4.69
N SER A 187 -21.69 10.01 -5.76
CA SER A 187 -20.79 11.17 -5.87
C SER A 187 -21.50 12.54 -5.78
N ASP A 188 -22.80 12.58 -6.06
CA ASP A 188 -23.68 13.74 -5.92
C ASP A 188 -24.37 13.82 -4.55
N SER A 189 -23.88 13.04 -3.58
CA SER A 189 -24.36 12.97 -2.19
C SER A 189 -25.80 12.46 -2.03
N GLN A 190 -26.33 11.72 -3.02
CA GLN A 190 -27.61 11.03 -2.84
C GLN A 190 -27.43 9.72 -2.07
N GLU A 191 -28.33 9.47 -1.12
CA GLU A 191 -28.34 8.24 -0.33
C GLU A 191 -29.30 7.22 -0.92
N HIS A 192 -28.81 5.99 -1.09
CA HIS A 192 -29.58 4.86 -1.58
C HIS A 192 -29.48 3.69 -0.61
N LYS A 193 -30.62 3.14 -0.19
CA LYS A 193 -30.62 1.88 0.53
C LYS A 193 -30.09 0.78 -0.38
N ALA A 194 -29.16 -0.02 0.13
CA ALA A 194 -28.55 -1.11 -0.61
C ALA A 194 -29.01 -2.48 -0.09
N THR A 195 -29.23 -3.41 -1.01
CA THR A 195 -29.45 -4.83 -0.70
C THR A 195 -28.30 -5.65 -1.24
N ILE A 196 -27.80 -6.59 -0.45
CA ILE A 196 -26.75 -7.51 -0.89
C ILE A 196 -27.35 -8.52 -1.88
N ILE A 197 -26.86 -8.50 -3.11
CA ILE A 197 -27.24 -9.47 -4.15
C ILE A 197 -26.41 -10.75 -3.97
N ALA A 198 -25.12 -10.60 -3.72
CA ALA A 198 -24.20 -11.72 -3.64
C ALA A 198 -22.95 -11.40 -2.83
N ARG A 199 -22.38 -12.44 -2.22
CA ARG A 199 -21.04 -12.44 -1.60
C ARG A 199 -20.27 -13.60 -2.18
N HIS A 200 -19.11 -13.33 -2.77
CA HIS A 200 -18.30 -14.39 -3.35
C HIS A 200 -17.72 -15.29 -2.24
N PRO A 201 -17.83 -16.63 -2.33
CA PRO A 201 -17.53 -17.52 -1.20
C PRO A 201 -16.03 -17.55 -0.84
N THR A 202 -15.15 -17.38 -1.82
CA THR A 202 -13.68 -17.51 -1.65
C THR A 202 -12.88 -16.26 -1.95
N MET A 203 -13.52 -15.24 -2.52
CA MET A 203 -12.88 -14.00 -2.91
C MET A 203 -13.61 -12.90 -2.18
N ASP A 204 -12.87 -11.89 -1.74
CA ASP A 204 -13.43 -10.81 -0.95
C ASP A 204 -14.16 -9.79 -1.84
N ILE A 205 -15.18 -10.27 -2.57
CA ILE A 205 -16.05 -9.49 -3.48
C ILE A 205 -17.50 -9.63 -3.02
N ALA A 206 -18.22 -8.52 -3.05
CA ALA A 206 -19.68 -8.50 -2.90
C ALA A 206 -20.33 -7.61 -3.97
N LEU A 207 -21.56 -7.97 -4.30
CA LEU A 207 -22.43 -7.21 -5.20
C LEU A 207 -23.62 -6.70 -4.42
N LEU A 208 -23.89 -5.41 -4.53
CA LEU A 208 -25.05 -4.74 -3.96
C LEU A 208 -25.97 -4.23 -5.06
N LYS A 209 -27.25 -4.11 -4.74
CA LYS A 209 -28.26 -3.43 -5.55
C LYS A 209 -28.71 -2.18 -4.82
N ILE A 210 -28.76 -1.07 -5.54
CA ILE A 210 -29.43 0.16 -5.12
C ILE A 210 -30.64 0.43 -6.01
N GLU A 211 -31.67 1.05 -5.45
CA GLU A 211 -32.88 1.44 -6.18
C GLU A 211 -32.62 2.72 -6.99
N GLY A 212 -33.00 2.68 -8.27
CA GLY A 212 -32.86 3.80 -9.19
C GLY A 212 -32.58 3.35 -10.62
N ASN A 213 -32.35 4.32 -11.50
CA ASN A 213 -31.93 4.10 -12.88
C ASN A 213 -31.07 5.29 -13.35
N ASN A 214 -30.44 5.14 -14.51
CA ASN A 214 -29.54 6.14 -15.11
C ASN A 214 -28.30 6.44 -14.25
N PHE A 215 -27.83 5.46 -13.48
CA PHE A 215 -26.53 5.59 -12.81
C PHE A 215 -25.38 5.57 -13.82
N SER A 216 -24.31 6.29 -13.53
CA SER A 216 -23.06 6.22 -14.29
C SER A 216 -22.36 4.89 -14.01
N ALA A 217 -22.42 3.96 -14.95
CA ALA A 217 -21.68 2.70 -14.86
C ALA A 217 -20.23 2.91 -15.29
N ILE A 218 -19.29 2.41 -14.48
CA ILE A 218 -17.87 2.41 -14.83
C ILE A 218 -17.54 1.20 -15.73
N ASP A 219 -16.64 1.43 -16.68
CA ASP A 219 -16.17 0.38 -17.59
C ASP A 219 -15.26 -0.62 -16.86
N LEU A 220 -15.48 -1.91 -17.10
CA LEU A 220 -14.63 -3.00 -16.60
C LEU A 220 -13.61 -3.39 -17.65
N GLY A 221 -12.34 -3.15 -17.36
CA GLY A 221 -11.20 -3.52 -18.20
C GLY A 221 -10.91 -5.02 -18.20
N ASP A 222 -9.64 -5.37 -18.37
CA ASP A 222 -9.16 -6.76 -18.40
C ASP A 222 -7.91 -6.93 -17.53
N SER A 223 -8.03 -7.77 -16.50
CA SER A 223 -6.93 -8.04 -15.58
C SER A 223 -5.94 -9.11 -16.06
N ASP A 224 -6.24 -9.87 -17.12
CA ASP A 224 -5.39 -10.97 -17.57
C ASP A 224 -4.17 -10.49 -18.38
N ASN A 225 -4.29 -9.30 -18.99
CA ASN A 225 -3.27 -8.69 -19.85
C ASN A 225 -2.44 -7.61 -19.14
N LEU A 226 -2.53 -7.53 -17.81
CA LEU A 226 -1.77 -6.58 -17.01
C LEU A 226 -0.27 -6.85 -17.04
N LYS A 227 0.51 -5.79 -16.86
CA LYS A 227 1.98 -5.81 -16.86
C LYS A 227 2.53 -5.02 -15.69
N VAL A 228 3.54 -5.58 -15.03
CA VAL A 228 4.33 -4.87 -14.03
C VAL A 228 4.90 -3.58 -14.63
N GLY A 229 4.77 -2.47 -13.90
CA GLY A 229 5.17 -1.13 -14.34
C GLY A 229 4.06 -0.32 -15.02
N GLN A 230 2.89 -0.89 -15.31
CA GLN A 230 1.73 -0.12 -15.77
C GLN A 230 1.26 0.84 -14.68
N SER A 231 0.97 2.10 -15.04
CA SER A 231 0.39 3.07 -14.12
C SER A 231 -1.04 2.67 -13.74
N VAL A 232 -1.36 2.84 -12.47
CA VAL A 232 -2.67 2.52 -11.90
C VAL A 232 -3.13 3.62 -10.95
N ILE A 233 -4.43 3.80 -10.85
CA ILE A 233 -5.06 4.83 -10.03
C ILE A 233 -6.02 4.13 -9.07
N ALA A 234 -5.78 4.23 -7.76
CA ALA A 234 -6.75 3.76 -6.78
C ALA A 234 -7.65 4.92 -6.35
N ILE A 235 -8.96 4.69 -6.37
CA ILE A 235 -9.96 5.66 -5.93
C ILE A 235 -10.79 5.05 -4.80
N GLY A 236 -11.11 5.86 -3.80
CA GLY A 236 -12.09 5.52 -2.76
C GLY A 236 -12.78 6.74 -2.18
N ASN A 237 -13.90 6.51 -1.53
CA ASN A 237 -14.69 7.50 -0.81
C ASN A 237 -15.24 6.88 0.49
N PRO A 238 -14.43 6.79 1.56
CA PRO A 238 -14.86 6.12 2.79
C PRO A 238 -16.03 6.77 3.54
N LEU A 239 -16.14 8.11 3.48
CA LEU A 239 -16.96 8.86 4.43
C LEU A 239 -18.09 9.63 3.75
N GLY A 240 -18.13 9.74 2.42
CA GLY A 240 -19.10 10.56 1.70
C GLY A 240 -18.96 12.08 1.94
N GLU A 241 -18.33 12.48 3.05
CA GLU A 241 -18.13 13.86 3.50
C GLU A 241 -16.95 14.57 2.80
N PHE A 242 -16.03 13.82 2.20
CA PHE A 242 -14.87 14.36 1.48
C PHE A 242 -14.94 14.01 -0.02
N SER A 243 -14.32 14.83 -0.87
CA SER A 243 -14.06 14.44 -2.26
C SER A 243 -13.26 13.14 -2.30
N ASN A 244 -13.56 12.25 -3.25
CA ASN A 244 -12.88 10.97 -3.43
C ASN A 244 -11.35 11.07 -3.21
N SER A 245 -10.80 10.16 -2.42
CA SER A 245 -9.36 9.99 -2.25
C SER A 245 -8.79 9.27 -3.47
N VAL A 246 -7.75 9.86 -4.06
CA VAL A 246 -7.09 9.33 -5.25
C VAL A 246 -5.61 9.12 -4.97
N SER A 247 -5.09 7.94 -5.32
CA SER A 247 -3.66 7.67 -5.29
C SER A 247 -3.20 7.11 -6.65
N LEU A 248 -2.05 7.58 -7.12
CA LEU A 248 -1.41 7.12 -8.35
C LEU A 248 -0.22 6.24 -7.98
N GLY A 249 -0.08 5.12 -8.66
CA GLY A 249 1.08 4.23 -8.55
C GLY A 249 1.28 3.42 -9.82
N ILE A 250 1.87 2.25 -9.67
CA ILE A 250 2.09 1.25 -10.69
C ILE A 250 1.70 -0.15 -10.20
N ILE A 251 1.57 -1.08 -11.14
CA ILE A 251 1.57 -2.51 -10.82
C ILE A 251 2.98 -2.92 -10.42
N SER A 252 3.16 -3.31 -9.16
CA SER A 252 4.44 -3.78 -8.62
C SER A 252 4.58 -5.31 -8.70
N GLY A 253 3.47 -6.03 -8.84
CA GLY A 253 3.45 -7.48 -8.95
C GLY A 253 2.09 -8.01 -9.39
N LEU A 254 2.07 -9.21 -9.94
CA LEU A 254 0.87 -9.88 -10.43
C LEU A 254 0.80 -11.30 -9.85
N LYS A 255 -0.42 -11.84 -9.77
CA LYS A 255 -0.68 -13.22 -9.34
C LYS A 255 -0.04 -13.54 -7.99
N ARG A 256 -0.14 -12.61 -7.03
CA ARG A 256 0.31 -12.85 -5.67
C ARG A 256 -0.73 -13.70 -4.94
N ASP A 257 -0.25 -14.57 -4.07
CA ASP A 257 -1.10 -15.26 -3.09
C ASP A 257 -0.70 -14.76 -1.71
N ILE A 258 -1.64 -14.20 -0.96
CA ILE A 258 -1.42 -13.74 0.41
C ILE A 258 -2.45 -14.33 1.34
N VAL A 259 -2.08 -14.38 2.62
CA VAL A 259 -3.02 -14.63 3.71
C VAL A 259 -3.30 -13.28 4.37
N ALA A 260 -4.48 -12.73 4.13
CA ALA A 260 -4.98 -11.58 4.85
C ALA A 260 -5.61 -12.08 6.17
N GLY A 261 -5.44 -11.37 7.28
CA GLY A 261 -6.02 -11.80 8.54
C GLY A 261 -6.00 -10.73 9.61
N SER A 262 -6.89 -10.89 10.59
CA SER A 262 -7.11 -9.99 11.72
C SER A 262 -6.14 -10.20 12.89
N GLY A 263 -5.27 -11.21 12.83
CA GLY A 263 -4.46 -11.64 13.98
C GLY A 263 -5.26 -12.36 15.08
N MET A 264 -6.60 -12.32 15.05
CA MET A 264 -7.52 -12.99 16.00
C MET A 264 -8.01 -14.37 15.55
N GLY A 265 -7.44 -14.91 14.47
CA GLY A 265 -7.67 -16.29 14.04
C GLY A 265 -8.51 -16.44 12.78
N ASP A 266 -9.17 -15.37 12.33
CA ASP A 266 -9.80 -15.27 11.02
C ASP A 266 -8.75 -14.82 9.99
N SER A 267 -8.53 -15.67 8.99
CA SER A 267 -7.68 -15.35 7.85
C SER A 267 -8.35 -15.76 6.55
N GLU A 268 -8.26 -14.89 5.56
CA GLU A 268 -8.73 -15.11 4.21
C GLU A 268 -7.51 -15.23 3.29
N LYS A 269 -7.45 -16.34 2.55
CA LYS A 269 -6.43 -16.52 1.54
C LYS A 269 -6.90 -15.82 0.26
N LEU A 270 -6.25 -14.71 -0.08
CA LEU A 270 -6.50 -13.99 -1.33
C LEU A 270 -5.50 -14.49 -2.37
N MET A 271 -6.02 -15.08 -3.45
CA MET A 271 -5.22 -15.70 -4.49
C MET A 271 -5.25 -14.88 -5.78
N GLY A 272 -4.15 -14.90 -6.52
CA GLY A 272 -4.07 -14.27 -7.84
C GLY A 272 -4.17 -12.74 -7.82
N ILE A 273 -3.91 -12.07 -6.69
CA ILE A 273 -4.12 -10.62 -6.54
C ILE A 273 -3.05 -9.78 -7.25
N ILE A 274 -3.44 -8.54 -7.56
CA ILE A 274 -2.59 -7.48 -8.10
C ILE A 274 -1.90 -6.79 -6.93
N GLN A 275 -0.59 -6.58 -7.02
CA GLN A 275 0.18 -5.78 -6.08
C GLN A 275 0.47 -4.41 -6.70
N THR A 276 0.28 -3.34 -5.94
CA THR A 276 0.55 -1.96 -6.36
C THR A 276 1.25 -1.16 -5.27
N ASP A 277 1.98 -0.13 -5.67
CA ASP A 277 2.53 0.89 -4.77
C ASP A 277 1.63 2.14 -4.67
N ALA A 278 0.49 2.17 -5.38
CA ALA A 278 -0.54 3.16 -5.14
C ALA A 278 -1.01 3.04 -3.68
N ALA A 279 -1.10 4.17 -2.98
CA ALA A 279 -1.49 4.17 -1.58
C ALA A 279 -2.92 3.61 -1.42
N ILE A 280 -3.02 2.44 -0.77
CA ILE A 280 -4.28 1.84 -0.34
C ILE A 280 -4.38 2.07 1.17
N ASN A 281 -5.44 2.74 1.61
CA ASN A 281 -5.66 3.06 3.02
C ASN A 281 -7.08 2.63 3.41
N PRO A 282 -7.37 2.53 4.72
CA PRO A 282 -8.74 2.45 5.23
C PRO A 282 -9.63 3.45 4.49
N GLY A 283 -10.63 2.91 3.80
CA GLY A 283 -11.56 3.68 3.00
C GLY A 283 -11.45 3.57 1.48
N ASN A 284 -10.31 3.16 0.93
CA ASN A 284 -10.23 2.79 -0.48
C ASN A 284 -10.65 1.32 -0.72
N SER A 285 -10.72 0.49 0.34
CA SER A 285 -11.20 -0.89 0.24
C SER A 285 -12.61 -0.95 -0.36
N GLY A 286 -12.76 -1.81 -1.37
CA GLY A 286 -13.95 -1.99 -2.18
C GLY A 286 -14.05 -1.01 -3.36
N GLY A 287 -13.26 0.07 -3.36
CA GLY A 287 -13.16 1.01 -4.47
C GLY A 287 -12.34 0.47 -5.65
N PRO A 288 -12.38 1.11 -6.81
CA PRO A 288 -11.72 0.60 -8.00
C PRO A 288 -10.21 0.89 -8.02
N LEU A 289 -9.45 -0.03 -8.61
CA LEU A 289 -8.12 0.19 -9.16
C LEU A 289 -8.26 0.34 -10.68
N LEU A 290 -7.90 1.50 -11.21
CA LEU A 290 -8.08 1.87 -12.62
C LEU A 290 -6.77 1.80 -13.39
N ASP A 291 -6.87 1.57 -14.69
CA ASP A 291 -5.80 1.90 -15.63
C ASP A 291 -5.83 3.42 -16.00
N ILE A 292 -4.92 3.84 -16.89
CA ILE A 292 -4.85 5.24 -17.34
C ILE A 292 -6.00 5.68 -18.25
N ASN A 293 -6.85 4.75 -18.71
CA ASN A 293 -8.04 5.05 -19.51
C ASN A 293 -9.29 5.24 -18.62
N GLY A 294 -9.16 4.98 -17.31
CA GLY A 294 -10.25 5.02 -16.35
C GLY A 294 -11.08 3.74 -16.32
N ASP A 295 -10.58 2.64 -16.88
CA ASP A 295 -11.25 1.34 -16.84
C ASP A 295 -10.81 0.57 -15.60
N VAL A 296 -11.75 -0.09 -14.92
CA VAL A 296 -11.45 -0.86 -13.70
C VAL A 296 -10.64 -2.10 -14.07
N ILE A 297 -9.47 -2.25 -13.48
CA ILE A 297 -8.60 -3.44 -13.60
C ILE A 297 -8.53 -4.25 -12.31
N GLY A 298 -8.98 -3.69 -11.19
CA GLY A 298 -9.12 -4.43 -9.94
C GLY A 298 -9.99 -3.74 -8.88
N VAL A 299 -10.18 -4.42 -7.75
CA VAL A 299 -10.91 -3.93 -6.57
C VAL A 299 -9.93 -3.83 -5.42
N ASN A 300 -9.69 -2.62 -4.91
CA ASN A 300 -8.77 -2.39 -3.80
C ASN A 300 -9.24 -3.20 -2.58
N VAL A 301 -8.33 -3.90 -1.89
CA VAL A 301 -8.73 -4.81 -0.80
C VAL A 301 -7.91 -4.65 0.46
N ALA A 302 -6.58 -4.72 0.36
CA ALA A 302 -5.71 -4.89 1.51
C ALA A 302 -4.37 -4.16 1.34
N VAL A 303 -3.66 -4.04 2.46
CA VAL A 303 -2.26 -3.62 2.52
C VAL A 303 -1.45 -4.67 3.28
N ALA A 304 -0.17 -4.79 2.94
CA ALA A 304 0.75 -5.57 3.77
C ALA A 304 1.02 -4.80 5.08
N GLN A 305 0.63 -5.38 6.22
CA GLN A 305 0.93 -4.79 7.53
C GLN A 305 2.45 -4.76 7.77
N GLY A 306 2.97 -3.62 8.23
CA GLY A 306 4.39 -3.46 8.54
C GLY A 306 5.29 -3.24 7.32
N ALA A 307 4.73 -3.06 6.12
CA ALA A 307 5.46 -2.65 4.93
C ALA A 307 4.86 -1.35 4.36
N GLU A 308 5.72 -0.49 3.82
CA GLU A 308 5.30 0.75 3.16
C GLU A 308 5.08 0.52 1.66
N ASN A 309 4.04 1.14 1.09
CA ASN A 309 3.74 1.10 -0.35
C ASN A 309 3.57 -0.31 -0.94
N ILE A 310 2.94 -1.20 -0.18
CA ILE A 310 2.51 -2.53 -0.66
C ILE A 310 1.00 -2.65 -0.47
N GLY A 311 0.27 -2.23 -1.48
CA GLY A 311 -1.17 -2.37 -1.61
C GLY A 311 -1.56 -3.55 -2.50
N PHE A 312 -2.79 -4.02 -2.33
CA PHE A 312 -3.33 -5.13 -3.07
C PHE A 312 -4.73 -4.85 -3.62
N ALA A 313 -5.01 -5.41 -4.81
CA ALA A 313 -6.32 -5.39 -5.43
C ALA A 313 -6.70 -6.76 -6.01
N LEU A 314 -7.99 -7.09 -5.93
CA LEU A 314 -8.56 -8.28 -6.56
C LEU A 314 -8.72 -8.03 -8.06
N PRO A 315 -8.37 -8.99 -8.95
CA PRO A 315 -8.47 -8.79 -10.40
C PRO A 315 -9.92 -8.54 -10.87
N VAL A 316 -10.15 -7.57 -11.77
CA VAL A 316 -11.50 -7.23 -12.25
C VAL A 316 -12.20 -8.41 -12.95
N ASN A 317 -11.46 -9.34 -13.56
CA ASN A 317 -12.08 -10.48 -14.24
C ASN A 317 -12.82 -11.41 -13.25
N VAL A 318 -12.48 -11.38 -11.96
CA VAL A 318 -13.28 -12.06 -10.92
C VAL A 318 -14.66 -11.41 -10.80
N VAL A 319 -14.73 -10.08 -10.83
CA VAL A 319 -15.98 -9.32 -10.81
C VAL A 319 -16.83 -9.63 -12.05
N LYS A 320 -16.22 -9.62 -13.25
CA LYS A 320 -16.93 -9.94 -14.51
C LYS A 320 -17.58 -11.32 -14.45
N LYS A 321 -16.80 -12.36 -14.08
CA LYS A 321 -17.32 -13.73 -13.89
C LYS A 321 -18.44 -13.79 -12.84
N THR A 322 -18.31 -13.03 -11.76
CA THR A 322 -19.33 -12.99 -10.70
C THR A 322 -20.65 -12.39 -11.21
N LEU A 323 -20.57 -11.29 -11.96
CA LEU A 323 -21.73 -10.65 -12.58
C LEU A 323 -22.41 -11.59 -13.58
N ASP A 324 -21.63 -12.25 -14.44
CA ASP A 324 -22.14 -13.22 -15.41
C ASP A 324 -22.89 -14.36 -14.72
N GLN A 325 -22.31 -14.96 -13.68
CA GLN A 325 -22.97 -16.03 -12.91
C GLN A 325 -24.27 -15.58 -12.24
N ILE A 326 -24.31 -14.37 -11.68
CA ILE A 326 -25.52 -13.82 -11.08
C ILE A 326 -26.59 -13.56 -12.13
N ASN A 327 -26.22 -13.01 -13.29
CA ASN A 327 -27.15 -12.73 -14.37
C ASN A 327 -27.73 -14.01 -14.99
N GLU A 328 -26.93 -15.07 -15.12
CA GLU A 328 -27.33 -16.33 -15.74
C GLU A 328 -28.07 -17.25 -14.76
N ASN A 329 -27.55 -17.40 -13.54
CA ASN A 329 -27.96 -18.45 -12.61
C ASN A 329 -28.59 -17.91 -11.31
N GLY A 330 -28.55 -16.60 -11.08
CA GLY A 330 -29.03 -15.98 -9.84
C GLY A 330 -28.18 -16.29 -8.60
N LYS A 331 -27.07 -17.02 -8.75
CA LYS A 331 -26.14 -17.33 -7.66
C LYS A 331 -24.71 -17.50 -8.18
N ILE A 332 -23.75 -17.24 -7.30
CA ILE A 332 -22.33 -17.55 -7.54
C ILE A 332 -22.12 -19.03 -7.26
N SER A 333 -21.46 -19.74 -8.17
CA SER A 333 -21.13 -21.15 -7.98
C SER A 333 -19.65 -21.36 -8.24
N VAL A 334 -18.92 -21.78 -7.20
CA VAL A 334 -17.46 -21.96 -7.27
C VAL A 334 -17.14 -23.45 -7.17
N PRO A 335 -16.49 -24.05 -8.18
CA PRO A 335 -16.10 -25.46 -8.13
C PRO A 335 -15.08 -25.72 -7.03
N PHE A 336 -15.24 -26.85 -6.34
CA PHE A 336 -14.47 -27.22 -5.17
C PHE A 336 -14.04 -28.68 -5.22
N ILE A 337 -12.74 -28.89 -5.00
CA ILE A 337 -12.14 -30.23 -4.88
C ILE A 337 -11.86 -30.61 -3.41
N GLY A 338 -11.57 -29.64 -2.55
CA GLY A 338 -11.39 -29.84 -1.11
C GLY A 338 -9.99 -30.19 -0.63
N VAL A 339 -8.95 -29.70 -1.29
CA VAL A 339 -7.56 -29.84 -0.82
C VAL A 339 -6.95 -28.50 -0.46
N ARG A 340 -6.11 -28.50 0.57
CA ARG A 340 -5.13 -27.45 0.84
C ARG A 340 -3.79 -27.90 0.25
N TYR A 341 -3.10 -26.99 -0.42
CA TYR A 341 -1.90 -27.34 -1.16
C TYR A 341 -0.85 -26.23 -1.19
N ALA A 342 0.40 -26.64 -1.43
CA ALA A 342 1.51 -25.79 -1.84
C ALA A 342 1.86 -26.13 -3.29
N ILE A 343 2.01 -25.13 -4.16
CA ILE A 343 2.52 -25.35 -5.52
C ILE A 343 3.99 -25.72 -5.44
N ILE A 344 4.37 -26.80 -6.10
CA ILE A 344 5.76 -27.25 -6.17
C ILE A 344 6.49 -26.37 -7.19
N ASN A 345 7.63 -25.83 -6.75
CA ASN A 345 8.64 -25.20 -7.58
C ASN A 345 10.00 -25.86 -7.34
N GLY A 346 11.03 -25.41 -8.04
CA GLY A 346 12.37 -25.99 -7.95
C GLY A 346 13.05 -25.86 -6.58
N GLU A 347 12.59 -24.95 -5.72
CA GLU A 347 13.08 -24.79 -4.34
C GLU A 347 12.40 -25.82 -3.43
N ILE A 348 11.07 -25.83 -3.41
CA ILE A 348 10.24 -26.77 -2.63
C ILE A 348 10.59 -28.22 -2.97
N GLN A 349 10.81 -28.52 -4.27
CA GLN A 349 11.20 -29.85 -4.73
C GLN A 349 12.51 -30.32 -4.10
N LYS A 350 13.53 -29.46 -4.04
CA LYS A 350 14.85 -29.79 -3.49
C LYS A 350 14.81 -29.89 -1.97
N GLU A 351 14.19 -28.93 -1.30
CA GLU A 351 14.13 -28.89 0.17
C GLU A 351 13.40 -30.10 0.75
N ASN A 352 12.36 -30.58 0.05
CA ASN A 352 11.52 -31.69 0.50
C ASN A 352 11.85 -33.02 -0.19
N ASN A 353 12.89 -33.06 -1.06
CA ASN A 353 13.28 -34.22 -1.86
C ASN A 353 12.10 -34.86 -2.62
N LEU A 354 11.26 -34.02 -3.25
CA LEU A 354 10.07 -34.47 -3.96
C LEU A 354 10.44 -35.11 -5.31
N PRO A 355 9.66 -36.12 -5.76
CA PRO A 355 9.91 -36.81 -7.03
C PRO A 355 9.58 -35.98 -8.27
N PHE A 356 8.84 -34.88 -8.12
CA PHE A 356 8.45 -33.97 -9.20
C PHE A 356 8.82 -32.54 -8.85
N ASP A 357 9.16 -31.76 -9.87
CA ASP A 357 9.43 -30.32 -9.81
C ASP A 357 8.19 -29.46 -10.17
N TYR A 358 7.03 -30.10 -10.27
CA TYR A 358 5.74 -29.49 -10.56
C TYR A 358 4.62 -30.23 -9.80
N GLY A 359 3.41 -29.66 -9.81
CA GLY A 359 2.25 -30.19 -9.12
C GLY A 359 1.82 -29.36 -7.90
N ALA A 360 0.77 -29.81 -7.24
CA ALA A 360 0.27 -29.29 -5.99
C ALA A 360 0.48 -30.34 -4.89
N LEU A 361 1.42 -30.07 -3.97
CA LEU A 361 1.65 -30.90 -2.79
C LEU A 361 0.52 -30.66 -1.79
N VAL A 362 -0.23 -31.71 -1.47
CA VAL A 362 -1.33 -31.67 -0.51
C VAL A 362 -0.76 -31.58 0.90
N VAL A 363 -1.00 -30.45 1.55
CA VAL A 363 -0.43 -30.13 2.87
C VAL A 363 -1.49 -29.58 3.80
N ARG A 364 -1.38 -29.92 5.08
CA ARG A 364 -2.18 -29.30 6.14
C ARG A 364 -1.86 -27.82 6.30
N GLY A 365 -2.73 -27.11 7.02
CA GLY A 365 -2.45 -25.74 7.45
C GLY A 365 -1.60 -25.70 8.72
N GLU A 366 -1.45 -24.48 9.24
CA GLU A 366 -0.61 -24.19 10.39
C GLU A 366 -1.21 -24.73 11.68
N LYS A 367 -2.53 -24.59 11.86
CA LYS A 367 -3.21 -25.07 13.06
C LYS A 367 -3.41 -26.58 12.97
N ILE A 368 -3.47 -27.25 14.12
CA ILE A 368 -3.71 -28.70 14.17
C ILE A 368 -5.08 -29.11 13.59
N THR A 369 -6.01 -28.17 13.55
CA THR A 369 -7.35 -28.33 12.98
C THR A 369 -7.39 -28.10 11.47
N ASP A 370 -6.33 -27.58 10.87
CA ASP A 370 -6.30 -27.25 9.44
C ASP A 370 -5.95 -28.48 8.61
N LEU A 371 -6.95 -29.33 8.35
CA LEU A 371 -6.76 -30.57 7.60
C LEU A 371 -6.27 -30.31 6.17
N ALA A 372 -5.39 -31.18 5.67
CA ALA A 372 -4.89 -31.12 4.29
C ALA A 372 -6.01 -31.40 3.28
N VAL A 373 -6.96 -32.25 3.65
CA VAL A 373 -8.12 -32.61 2.85
C VAL A 373 -9.38 -32.37 3.68
N THR A 374 -10.34 -31.69 3.08
CA THR A 374 -11.63 -31.38 3.73
C THR A 374 -12.46 -32.66 3.83
N PRO A 375 -12.93 -33.06 5.02
CA PRO A 375 -13.75 -34.26 5.16
C PRO A 375 -15.00 -34.22 4.27
N ALA A 376 -15.36 -35.36 3.69
CA ALA A 376 -16.46 -35.54 2.75
C ALA A 376 -16.38 -34.68 1.47
N SER A 377 -15.24 -34.06 1.19
CA SER A 377 -15.00 -33.35 -0.08
C SER A 377 -14.78 -34.32 -1.24
N PRO A 378 -14.79 -33.82 -2.49
CA PRO A 378 -14.48 -34.66 -3.65
C PRO A 378 -13.10 -35.34 -3.59
N ALA A 379 -12.07 -34.66 -3.07
CA ALA A 379 -10.75 -35.23 -2.87
C ALA A 379 -10.73 -36.34 -1.81
N ASP A 380 -11.44 -36.15 -0.69
CA ASP A 380 -11.58 -37.15 0.37
C ASP A 380 -12.27 -38.42 -0.16
N LYS A 381 -13.37 -38.24 -0.91
CA LYS A 381 -14.10 -39.34 -1.58
C LYS A 381 -13.23 -40.08 -2.60
N ALA A 382 -12.29 -39.38 -3.23
CA ALA A 382 -11.34 -39.95 -4.18
C ALA A 382 -10.12 -40.61 -3.50
N GLY A 383 -10.00 -40.53 -2.18
CA GLY A 383 -8.90 -41.11 -1.41
C GLY A 383 -7.59 -40.35 -1.51
N ILE A 384 -7.62 -39.07 -1.91
CA ILE A 384 -6.47 -38.17 -1.84
C ILE A 384 -6.21 -37.86 -0.37
N VAL A 385 -4.93 -37.90 0.04
CA VAL A 385 -4.52 -37.67 1.42
C VAL A 385 -3.35 -36.69 1.52
N GLU A 386 -2.99 -36.31 2.74
CA GLU A 386 -1.81 -35.48 3.00
C GLU A 386 -0.53 -36.14 2.45
N ASN A 387 0.35 -35.31 1.87
CA ASN A 387 1.58 -35.67 1.16
C ASN A 387 1.40 -36.28 -0.23
N ASP A 388 0.17 -36.37 -0.75
CA ASP A 388 -0.03 -36.63 -2.17
C ASP A 388 0.39 -35.42 -3.00
N ILE A 389 0.85 -35.67 -4.23
CA ILE A 389 1.16 -34.60 -5.20
C ILE A 389 0.16 -34.70 -6.34
N ILE A 390 -0.73 -33.73 -6.46
CA ILE A 390 -1.62 -33.63 -7.62
C ILE A 390 -0.82 -33.09 -8.80
N LEU A 391 -0.71 -33.87 -9.87
CA LEU A 391 0.15 -33.57 -11.01
C LEU A 391 -0.64 -32.91 -12.15
N GLU A 392 -1.82 -33.44 -12.45
CA GLU A 392 -2.65 -33.01 -13.58
C GLU A 392 -4.13 -33.01 -13.20
N ILE A 393 -4.87 -32.04 -13.73
CA ILE A 393 -6.34 -32.01 -13.73
C ILE A 393 -6.82 -31.83 -15.16
N ALA A 394 -7.79 -32.65 -15.58
CA ALA A 394 -8.33 -32.63 -16.94
C ALA A 394 -7.22 -32.68 -18.01
N GLU A 395 -6.22 -33.54 -17.78
CA GLU A 395 -5.03 -33.71 -18.64
C GLU A 395 -4.08 -32.49 -18.69
N GLU A 396 -4.34 -31.46 -17.88
CA GLU A 396 -3.50 -30.26 -17.82
C GLU A 396 -2.59 -30.27 -16.59
N LYS A 397 -1.30 -29.98 -16.81
CA LYS A 397 -0.29 -29.95 -15.75
C LYS A 397 -0.45 -28.77 -14.82
N ILE A 398 -0.35 -29.04 -13.52
CA ILE A 398 -0.30 -28.02 -12.48
C ILE A 398 1.13 -27.46 -12.40
N THR A 399 1.25 -26.14 -12.51
CA THR A 399 2.54 -25.42 -12.49
C THR A 399 2.41 -24.12 -11.69
N GLU A 400 3.53 -23.42 -11.46
CA GLU A 400 3.53 -22.07 -10.86
C GLU A 400 2.68 -21.05 -11.63
N LYS A 401 2.52 -21.23 -12.95
CA LYS A 401 1.77 -20.29 -13.81
C LYS A 401 0.31 -20.70 -14.02
N LYS A 402 0.00 -21.99 -13.81
CA LYS A 402 -1.30 -22.61 -14.00
C LYS A 402 -1.57 -23.50 -12.79
N THR A 403 -2.07 -22.87 -11.74
CA THR A 403 -2.23 -23.50 -10.43
C THR A 403 -3.42 -24.46 -10.41
N LEU A 404 -3.50 -25.30 -9.38
CA LEU A 404 -4.66 -26.17 -9.18
C LEU A 404 -5.98 -25.39 -9.12
N SER A 405 -6.01 -24.24 -8.43
CA SER A 405 -7.20 -23.39 -8.38
C SER A 405 -7.56 -22.81 -9.74
N ASP A 406 -6.58 -22.40 -10.56
CA ASP A 406 -6.84 -21.88 -11.91
C ASP A 406 -7.50 -22.94 -12.78
N LEU A 407 -7.01 -24.18 -12.71
CA LEU A 407 -7.55 -25.32 -13.44
C LEU A 407 -8.97 -25.67 -13.00
N VAL A 408 -9.18 -25.85 -11.69
CA VAL A 408 -10.50 -26.20 -11.15
C VAL A 408 -11.54 -25.12 -11.48
N SER A 409 -11.14 -23.83 -11.48
CA SER A 409 -12.05 -22.72 -11.80
C SER A 409 -12.54 -22.66 -13.26
N GLN A 410 -11.95 -23.46 -14.16
CA GLN A 410 -12.38 -23.55 -15.56
C GLN A 410 -13.49 -24.59 -15.78
N HIS A 411 -13.84 -25.34 -14.73
CA HIS A 411 -14.85 -26.39 -14.77
C HIS A 411 -16.12 -26.00 -14.01
N GLU A 412 -17.19 -26.73 -14.26
CA GLU A 412 -18.48 -26.49 -13.61
C GLU A 412 -18.68 -27.34 -12.34
N VAL A 413 -19.49 -26.81 -11.43
CA VAL A 413 -19.96 -27.60 -10.28
C VAL A 413 -20.76 -28.80 -10.78
N GLY A 414 -20.40 -30.00 -10.30
CA GLY A 414 -21.02 -31.25 -10.69
C GLY A 414 -20.36 -31.96 -11.87
N GLU A 415 -19.40 -31.33 -12.53
CA GLU A 415 -18.58 -31.94 -13.59
C GLU A 415 -17.67 -33.04 -13.00
N ASN A 416 -17.43 -34.11 -13.77
CA ASN A 416 -16.44 -35.13 -13.42
C ASN A 416 -15.13 -34.83 -14.16
N ILE A 417 -14.06 -34.63 -13.40
CA ILE A 417 -12.74 -34.32 -13.94
C ILE A 417 -11.75 -35.44 -13.61
N ALA A 418 -10.87 -35.76 -14.57
CA ALA A 418 -9.75 -36.66 -14.35
C ALA A 418 -8.68 -35.95 -13.51
N VAL A 419 -8.22 -36.60 -12.45
CA VAL A 419 -7.16 -36.10 -11.58
C VAL A 419 -6.05 -37.13 -11.48
N LYS A 420 -4.87 -36.77 -11.97
CA LYS A 420 -3.66 -37.59 -11.83
C LYS A 420 -2.84 -37.11 -10.65
N PHE A 421 -2.49 -38.01 -9.75
CA PHE A 421 -1.72 -37.68 -8.55
C PHE A 421 -0.71 -38.77 -8.22
N TRP A 422 0.36 -38.39 -7.55
CA TRP A 422 1.36 -39.30 -7.01
C TRP A 422 1.05 -39.61 -5.55
N HIS A 423 1.05 -40.90 -5.22
CA HIS A 423 0.78 -41.42 -3.88
C HIS A 423 1.77 -42.55 -3.56
N LYS A 424 2.65 -42.33 -2.59
CA LYS A 424 3.59 -43.34 -2.05
C LYS A 424 4.39 -44.11 -3.11
N GLY A 425 4.89 -43.41 -4.12
CA GLY A 425 5.73 -44.00 -5.18
C GLY A 425 5.00 -44.36 -6.46
N GLU A 426 3.67 -44.34 -6.46
CA GLU A 426 2.85 -44.71 -7.62
C GLU A 426 2.05 -43.51 -8.14
N ILE A 427 1.91 -43.41 -9.46
CA ILE A 427 1.00 -42.46 -10.10
C ILE A 427 -0.37 -43.12 -10.21
N LYS A 428 -1.40 -42.46 -9.69
CA LYS A 428 -2.79 -42.86 -9.75
C LYS A 428 -3.58 -41.84 -10.54
N GLU A 429 -4.70 -42.28 -11.10
CA GLU A 429 -5.64 -41.43 -11.80
C GLU A 429 -7.06 -41.79 -11.35
N VAL A 430 -7.83 -40.77 -11.01
CA VAL A 430 -9.20 -40.91 -10.47
C VAL A 430 -10.12 -39.89 -11.10
N GLN A 431 -11.39 -40.24 -11.26
CA GLN A 431 -12.43 -39.31 -11.66
C GLN A 431 -13.04 -38.68 -10.41
N ILE A 432 -13.05 -37.35 -10.36
CA ILE A 432 -13.55 -36.58 -9.23
C ILE A 432 -14.73 -35.73 -9.69
N LYS A 433 -15.87 -35.87 -9.00
CA LYS A 433 -17.02 -34.99 -9.21
C LYS A 433 -16.84 -33.70 -8.42
N LEU A 434 -16.70 -32.57 -9.08
CA LEU A 434 -16.58 -31.27 -8.43
C LEU A 434 -17.88 -30.93 -7.67
N GLU A 435 -17.72 -30.37 -6.48
CA GLU A 435 -18.84 -29.91 -5.65
C GLU A 435 -18.82 -28.39 -5.54
N GLU A 436 -19.92 -27.80 -5.06
CA GLU A 436 -20.00 -26.37 -4.82
C GLU A 436 -19.22 -26.02 -3.55
N ARG A 437 -18.37 -24.99 -3.63
CA ARG A 437 -17.76 -24.40 -2.44
C ARG A 437 -18.86 -23.78 -1.60
N LYS A 438 -19.08 -24.35 -0.42
CA LYS A 438 -19.96 -23.81 0.61
C LYS A 438 -19.31 -22.69 1.39
#